data_AF-A0A357I125-F1
#
_entry.id   AF-A0A357I125-F1
#
_cell.length_a   1.000
_cell.length_b   1.000
_cell.length_c   1.000
_cell.angle_alpha   90.00
_cell.angle_beta   90.00
_cell.angle_gamma   90.00
#
_symmetry.space_group_name_H-M   'P 1'
#
loop_
_entity.id
_entity.type
_entity.pdbx_description
1 polymer ?
#
loop_
_entity_poly.entity_id
_entity_poly.type
_entity_poly.pdbx_seq_one_letter_code
_entity_poly.pdbx_strand_id
1 'polypeptide(L)'
;MKKDNYRRTFSSNVLLSKSLKEVVSQLPPVDYIGKLKGEANYYGASSEIARQVDSLEQCASGARWEHGWKYGEVSTAEHIGGYSKKKSKSLHLVSNQAHEAILRAEGFSNVHAVGLPYLYGDEPNLVRRKGSLLVCPGHTSTYSDQDWSKLAEEYAKRISEIKEGFSDVLVCLSANCIEREQWVHEFEDKGIPWVMGAWIYDRNALSRMRCLFSQFEFVTTNCVGSHIVYSSYEGGKTSIWG
;
A
#
# COMPACT_ATOMS: atom_id res chain seq x y z
N MET A 1 9.77 -21.73 -16.34
CA MET A 1 8.35 -21.55 -15.96
C MET A 1 7.92 -20.15 -16.38
N LYS A 2 7.18 -20.02 -17.48
CA LYS A 2 6.58 -18.75 -17.89
C LYS A 2 5.50 -18.40 -16.85
N LYS A 3 5.67 -17.31 -16.11
CA LYS A 3 4.65 -16.80 -15.17
C LYS A 3 3.59 -16.05 -15.97
N ASP A 4 2.73 -16.77 -16.68
CA ASP A 4 1.47 -16.25 -17.23
C ASP A 4 0.40 -16.18 -16.13
N ASN A 5 0.76 -15.68 -14.95
CA ASN A 5 -0.24 -15.32 -13.94
C ASN A 5 -0.72 -13.92 -14.29
N TYR A 6 -1.69 -13.82 -15.21
CA TYR A 6 -2.64 -12.72 -15.16
C TYR A 6 -3.33 -12.81 -13.80
N ARG A 7 -2.70 -12.25 -12.77
CA ARG A 7 -3.31 -12.09 -11.45
C ARG A 7 -4.55 -11.25 -11.70
N ARG A 8 -5.71 -11.79 -11.38
CA ARG A 8 -6.97 -11.04 -11.39
C ARG A 8 -6.71 -9.78 -10.55
N THR A 9 -6.69 -8.61 -11.18
CA THR A 9 -6.38 -7.35 -10.51
C THR A 9 -7.60 -6.73 -9.84
N PHE A 10 -8.78 -7.32 -10.07
CA PHE A 10 -10.05 -6.99 -9.45
C PHE A 10 -11.04 -8.14 -9.62
N SER A 11 -12.09 -8.18 -8.80
CA SER A 11 -13.15 -9.19 -8.92
C SER A 11 -14.13 -8.89 -10.06
N SER A 12 -14.80 -9.92 -10.58
CA SER A 12 -15.87 -9.73 -11.58
C SER A 12 -17.01 -8.86 -11.08
N ASN A 13 -17.24 -8.80 -9.76
CA ASN A 13 -18.28 -7.98 -9.14
C ASN A 13 -18.07 -6.48 -9.42
N VAL A 14 -16.84 -6.03 -9.67
CA VAL A 14 -16.57 -4.66 -10.14
C VAL A 14 -17.35 -4.32 -11.41
N LEU A 15 -17.49 -5.29 -12.32
CA LEU A 15 -18.11 -5.06 -13.63
C LEU A 15 -19.62 -4.80 -13.55
N LEU A 16 -20.23 -5.14 -12.42
CA LEU A 16 -21.65 -4.95 -12.14
C LEU A 16 -21.99 -3.49 -11.79
N SER A 17 -21.02 -2.70 -11.31
CA SER A 17 -21.19 -1.26 -11.03
C SER A 17 -20.53 -0.41 -12.11
N LYS A 18 -21.28 0.54 -12.68
CA LYS A 18 -20.72 1.52 -13.62
C LYS A 18 -19.66 2.40 -12.95
N SER A 19 -19.92 2.83 -11.71
CA SER A 19 -19.01 3.66 -10.93
C SER A 19 -17.69 2.94 -10.64
N LEU A 20 -17.75 1.68 -10.20
CA LEU A 20 -16.53 0.92 -9.89
C LEU A 20 -15.73 0.53 -11.14
N LYS A 21 -16.38 0.30 -12.29
CA LYS A 21 -15.66 0.17 -13.57
C LYS A 21 -14.86 1.41 -13.90
N GLU A 22 -15.43 2.60 -13.67
CA GLU A 22 -14.73 3.87 -13.89
C GLU A 22 -13.52 3.98 -12.96
N VAL A 23 -13.69 3.69 -11.66
CA VAL A 23 -12.60 3.67 -10.67
C VAL A 23 -11.43 2.83 -11.17
N VAL A 24 -11.69 1.57 -11.54
CA VAL A 24 -10.64 0.64 -11.97
C VAL A 24 -9.99 1.08 -13.29
N SER A 25 -10.75 1.67 -14.21
CA SER A 25 -10.22 2.17 -15.48
C SER A 25 -9.25 3.35 -15.33
N GLN A 26 -9.35 4.09 -14.21
CA GLN A 26 -8.48 5.21 -13.88
C GLN A 26 -7.23 4.80 -13.09
N LEU A 27 -7.11 3.51 -12.73
CA LEU A 27 -5.95 3.02 -12.00
C LEU A 27 -4.76 2.76 -12.94
N PRO A 28 -3.54 3.17 -12.55
CA PRO A 28 -2.33 2.74 -13.23
C PRO A 28 -2.28 1.20 -13.35
N PRO A 29 -1.89 0.66 -14.52
CA PRO A 29 -1.81 -0.77 -14.72
C PRO A 29 -0.76 -1.38 -13.79
N VAL A 30 -0.86 -2.68 -13.55
CA VAL A 30 0.16 -3.44 -12.83
C VAL A 30 1.35 -3.62 -13.75
N ASP A 31 2.52 -3.15 -13.32
CA ASP A 31 3.75 -3.29 -14.10
C ASP A 31 4.83 -3.99 -13.27
N TYR A 32 5.21 -5.20 -13.67
CA TYR A 32 6.12 -6.03 -12.88
C TYR A 32 7.58 -5.57 -13.04
N ILE A 33 8.19 -5.14 -11.93
CA ILE A 33 9.59 -4.65 -11.88
C ILE A 33 10.61 -5.78 -12.13
N GLY A 34 10.25 -7.05 -11.91
CA GLY A 34 11.20 -8.16 -11.97
C GLY A 34 12.01 -8.29 -10.69
N LYS A 35 13.33 -8.15 -10.78
CA LYS A 35 14.23 -8.33 -9.64
C LYS A 35 14.40 -7.01 -8.86
N LEU A 36 14.02 -7.01 -7.59
CA LEU A 36 14.25 -5.89 -6.67
C LEU A 36 15.74 -5.77 -6.34
N LYS A 37 16.30 -4.56 -6.46
CA LYS A 37 17.72 -4.26 -6.16
C LYS A 37 17.91 -3.61 -4.78
N GLY A 38 16.84 -3.20 -4.13
CA GLY A 38 16.81 -2.62 -2.79
C GLY A 38 15.40 -2.21 -2.39
N GLU A 39 15.23 -1.75 -1.15
CA GLU A 39 13.95 -1.26 -0.64
C GLU A 39 13.49 0.00 -1.37
N ALA A 40 14.42 0.75 -1.97
CA ALA A 40 14.10 1.86 -2.85
C ALA A 40 13.34 1.45 -4.13
N ASN A 41 13.36 0.17 -4.52
CA ASN A 41 12.54 -0.31 -5.64
C ASN A 41 11.14 -0.75 -5.23
N TYR A 42 10.86 -0.90 -3.93
CA TYR A 42 9.57 -1.38 -3.48
C TYR A 42 8.47 -0.44 -3.95
N TYR A 43 7.38 -1.02 -4.43
CA TYR A 43 6.19 -0.31 -4.89
C TYR A 43 6.43 0.68 -6.05
N GLY A 44 7.60 0.62 -6.68
CA GLY A 44 7.96 1.49 -7.79
C GLY A 44 8.59 2.82 -7.41
N ALA A 45 8.91 3.08 -6.14
CA ALA A 45 9.42 4.37 -5.66
C ALA A 45 10.59 4.92 -6.49
N SER A 46 11.62 4.09 -6.73
CA SER A 46 12.75 4.46 -7.60
C SER A 46 12.38 4.81 -9.04
N SER A 47 11.31 4.21 -9.59
CA SER A 47 10.86 4.51 -10.95
C SER A 47 10.09 5.82 -11.00
N GLU A 48 9.31 6.14 -9.96
CA GLU A 48 8.64 7.43 -9.83
C GLU A 48 9.65 8.57 -9.73
N ILE A 49 10.68 8.41 -8.89
CA ILE A 49 11.74 9.40 -8.75
C ILE A 49 12.49 9.59 -10.07
N ALA A 50 12.91 8.49 -10.70
CA ALA A 50 13.63 8.53 -11.97
C ALA A 50 12.84 9.30 -13.05
N ARG A 51 11.52 9.08 -13.13
CA ARG A 51 10.63 9.82 -14.05
C ARG A 51 10.57 11.31 -13.72
N GLN A 52 10.48 11.69 -12.44
CA GLN A 52 10.39 13.09 -12.03
C GLN A 52 11.68 13.88 -12.26
N VAL A 53 12.84 13.22 -12.25
CA VAL A 53 14.14 13.86 -12.48
C VAL A 53 14.69 13.64 -13.90
N ASP A 54 13.86 13.15 -14.82
CA ASP A 54 14.21 12.82 -16.21
C ASP A 54 15.49 11.96 -16.32
N SER A 55 15.56 10.92 -15.49
CA SER A 55 16.69 9.99 -15.43
C SER A 55 16.27 8.58 -15.80
N LEU A 56 17.16 7.88 -16.51
CA LEU A 56 17.04 6.44 -16.76
C LEU A 56 17.58 5.60 -15.59
N GLU A 57 18.27 6.24 -14.63
CA GLU A 57 18.87 5.57 -13.49
C GLU A 57 17.88 5.43 -12.33
N GLN A 58 17.56 4.18 -11.99
CA GLN A 58 16.85 3.85 -10.76
C GLN A 58 17.77 4.04 -9.54
N CYS A 59 17.19 4.31 -8.37
CA CYS A 59 17.91 4.46 -7.11
C CYS A 59 19.01 3.40 -6.89
N ALA A 60 20.08 3.83 -6.18
CA ALA A 60 21.24 3.01 -5.89
C ALA A 60 20.88 1.61 -5.36
N SER A 61 21.50 0.59 -5.96
CA SER A 61 21.34 -0.81 -5.52
C SER A 61 21.72 -0.94 -4.04
N GLY A 62 20.93 -1.69 -3.27
CA GLY A 62 21.16 -1.92 -1.85
C GLY A 62 20.76 -0.76 -0.93
N ALA A 63 20.16 0.32 -1.46
CA ALA A 63 19.57 1.37 -0.62
C ALA A 63 18.43 0.78 0.24
N ARG A 64 18.46 1.12 1.53
CA ARG A 64 17.42 0.85 2.52
C ARG A 64 16.52 2.06 2.62
N TRP A 65 15.21 1.86 2.70
CA TRP A 65 14.27 2.95 2.85
C TRP A 65 13.20 2.55 3.85
N GLU A 66 13.00 3.37 4.87
CA GLU A 66 11.85 3.26 5.76
C GLU A 66 10.53 3.28 4.97
N HIS A 67 9.73 2.22 5.16
CA HIS A 67 8.40 2.08 4.58
C HIS A 67 7.32 2.08 5.66
N GLY A 68 6.20 2.71 5.34
CA GLY A 68 4.99 2.67 6.16
C GLY A 68 5.03 3.63 7.35
N TRP A 69 4.02 3.50 8.20
CA TRP A 69 3.84 4.35 9.36
C TRP A 69 4.27 3.60 10.62
N LYS A 70 5.08 4.26 11.45
CA LYS A 70 5.45 3.81 12.79
C LYS A 70 4.49 4.45 13.80
N TYR A 71 3.49 3.69 14.23
CA TYR A 71 2.43 4.20 15.12
C TYR A 71 2.80 4.15 16.62
N GLY A 72 3.81 3.36 16.99
CA GLY A 72 4.34 3.31 18.35
C GLY A 72 5.52 4.25 18.57
N GLU A 73 6.06 4.25 19.80
CA GLU A 73 7.30 4.97 20.10
C GLU A 73 8.45 4.44 19.24
N VAL A 74 9.19 5.37 18.62
CA VAL A 74 10.36 5.05 17.79
C VAL A 74 11.61 5.57 18.48
N SER A 75 12.36 4.67 19.08
CA SER A 75 13.59 4.98 19.83
C SER A 75 14.84 4.25 19.34
N THR A 76 14.72 3.31 18.39
CA THR A 76 15.83 2.48 17.93
C THR A 76 15.83 2.28 16.41
N ALA A 77 16.98 1.89 15.85
CA ALA A 77 17.12 1.52 14.45
C ALA A 77 16.27 0.29 14.06
N GLU A 78 16.00 -0.59 15.02
CA GLU A 78 15.11 -1.74 14.84
C GLU A 78 13.65 -1.30 14.64
N HIS A 79 13.17 -0.33 15.42
CA HIS A 79 11.83 0.23 15.27
C HIS A 79 11.60 0.90 13.89
N ILE A 80 12.66 1.44 13.27
CA ILE A 80 12.58 2.17 12.00
C ILE A 80 12.53 1.20 10.81
N GLY A 81 13.49 0.28 10.70
CA GLY A 81 13.60 -0.57 9.51
C GLY A 81 14.01 -2.01 9.79
N GLY A 82 13.92 -2.47 11.05
CA GLY A 82 14.44 -3.79 11.44
C GLY A 82 15.96 -3.89 11.25
N TYR A 83 16.67 -2.76 11.34
CA TYR A 83 18.10 -2.71 11.06
C TYR A 83 18.90 -3.29 12.23
N SER A 84 19.17 -4.59 12.20
CA SER A 84 19.89 -5.31 13.26
C SER A 84 21.41 -5.09 13.26
N LYS A 85 21.99 -4.67 12.12
CA LYS A 85 23.44 -4.41 11.99
C LYS A 85 23.76 -2.94 12.25
N LYS A 86 24.17 -2.63 13.48
CA LYS A 86 24.73 -1.32 13.86
C LYS A 86 25.96 -1.02 13.00
N LYS A 87 26.16 0.25 12.63
CA LYS A 87 27.33 0.74 11.85
C LYS A 87 27.39 0.31 10.38
N SER A 88 26.24 0.10 9.75
CA SER A 88 26.17 -0.09 8.29
C SER A 88 26.65 1.17 7.54
N LYS A 89 27.37 0.95 6.42
CA LYS A 89 27.75 2.01 5.46
C LYS A 89 26.78 2.11 4.27
N SER A 90 25.78 1.24 4.20
CA SER A 90 24.72 1.31 3.17
C SER A 90 23.98 2.63 3.26
N LEU A 91 23.39 3.07 2.15
CA LEU A 91 22.49 4.22 2.15
C LEU A 91 21.19 3.87 2.89
N HIS A 92 20.86 4.65 3.91
CA HIS A 92 19.60 4.57 4.66
C HIS A 92 18.76 5.84 4.43
N LEU A 93 17.57 5.66 3.90
CA LEU A 93 16.59 6.70 3.66
C LEU A 93 15.48 6.58 4.71
N VAL A 94 15.20 7.65 5.45
CA VAL A 94 14.25 7.64 6.57
C VAL A 94 13.19 8.71 6.44
N SER A 95 12.08 8.55 7.16
CA SER A 95 10.90 9.40 7.02
C SER A 95 11.09 10.82 7.54
N ASN A 96 11.93 11.03 8.55
CA ASN A 96 12.10 12.34 9.19
C ASN A 96 13.47 12.47 9.89
N GLN A 97 13.79 13.70 10.31
CA GLN A 97 15.07 14.04 10.95
C GLN A 97 15.25 13.37 12.33
N ALA A 98 14.17 13.06 13.06
CA ALA A 98 14.27 12.36 14.33
C ALA A 98 14.73 10.91 14.12
N HIS A 99 14.19 10.23 13.11
CA HIS A 99 14.64 8.88 12.73
C HIS A 99 16.08 8.88 12.23
N GLU A 100 16.49 9.92 11.49
CA GLU A 100 17.89 10.09 11.09
C GLU A 100 18.80 10.21 12.32
N ALA A 101 18.43 11.04 13.30
CA ALA A 101 19.20 11.22 14.53
C ALA A 101 19.35 9.91 15.32
N ILE A 102 18.28 9.11 15.42
CA ILE A 102 18.30 7.78 16.07
C ILE A 102 19.32 6.86 15.39
N LEU A 103 19.27 6.72 14.06
CA LEU A 103 20.21 5.89 13.32
C LEU A 103 21.65 6.38 13.47
N ARG A 104 21.88 7.70 13.41
CA ARG A 104 23.24 8.26 13.60
C ARG A 104 23.78 7.98 14.99
N ALA A 105 22.94 8.10 16.03
CA ALA A 105 23.31 7.78 17.41
C ALA A 105 23.69 6.28 17.59
N GLU A 106 23.06 5.39 16.82
CA GLU A 106 23.41 3.97 16.78
C GLU A 106 24.61 3.63 15.84
N GLY A 107 25.24 4.65 15.26
CA GLY A 107 26.49 4.54 14.52
C GLY A 107 26.34 4.32 13.01
N PHE A 108 25.14 4.45 12.44
CA PHE A 108 24.93 4.46 10.99
C PHE A 108 25.47 5.76 10.39
N SER A 109 26.34 5.69 9.37
CA SER A 109 27.05 6.87 8.86
C SER A 109 26.41 7.51 7.63
N ASN A 110 25.67 6.74 6.82
CA ASN A 110 25.07 7.18 5.57
C ASN A 110 23.53 7.14 5.66
N VAL A 111 22.96 8.15 6.32
CA VAL A 111 21.54 8.23 6.66
C VAL A 111 21.00 9.58 6.22
N HIS A 112 19.82 9.61 5.59
CA HIS A 112 19.19 10.83 5.10
C HIS A 112 17.68 10.82 5.33
N ALA A 113 17.16 11.85 5.99
CA ALA A 113 15.74 12.12 6.07
C ALA A 113 15.20 12.63 4.72
N VAL A 114 14.39 11.80 4.05
CA VAL A 114 13.82 12.10 2.72
C VAL A 114 12.30 11.92 2.66
N GLY A 115 11.66 11.56 3.77
CA GLY A 115 10.23 11.25 3.77
C GLY A 115 9.94 9.80 3.39
N LEU A 116 8.66 9.45 3.43
CA LEU A 116 8.19 8.12 3.03
C LEU A 116 8.06 8.01 1.51
N PRO A 117 8.31 6.84 0.92
CA PRO A 117 8.17 6.62 -0.52
C PRO A 117 6.82 7.03 -1.10
N TYR A 118 5.75 6.89 -0.31
CA TYR A 118 4.39 7.27 -0.71
C TYR A 118 4.27 8.72 -1.22
N LEU A 119 5.05 9.64 -0.65
CA LEU A 119 5.04 11.06 -1.04
C LEU A 119 5.57 11.30 -2.46
N TYR A 120 6.34 10.34 -3.00
CA TYR A 120 6.96 10.45 -4.32
C TYR A 120 6.07 9.91 -5.44
N GLY A 121 4.90 9.33 -5.16
CA GLY A 121 3.94 9.00 -6.23
C GLY A 121 3.35 10.27 -6.84
N ASP A 122 2.92 10.23 -8.09
CA ASP A 122 2.24 11.38 -8.71
C ASP A 122 0.99 11.77 -7.94
N GLU A 123 0.74 13.08 -7.86
CA GLU A 123 -0.53 13.59 -7.34
C GLU A 123 -1.66 13.26 -8.32
N PRO A 124 -2.67 12.46 -7.92
CA PRO A 124 -3.75 12.09 -8.82
C PRO A 124 -4.68 13.28 -9.07
N ASN A 125 -4.89 13.63 -10.33
CA ASN A 125 -5.95 14.56 -10.72
C ASN A 125 -7.29 13.81 -10.87
N LEU A 126 -7.86 13.38 -9.74
CA LEU A 126 -9.08 12.57 -9.69
C LEU A 126 -10.13 13.21 -8.78
N VAL A 127 -11.42 12.98 -9.10
CA VAL A 127 -12.53 13.48 -8.31
C VAL A 127 -12.93 12.45 -7.26
N ARG A 128 -13.00 12.91 -6.00
CA ARG A 128 -13.51 12.10 -4.89
C ARG A 128 -15.00 11.82 -5.04
N ARG A 129 -15.39 10.56 -4.92
CA ARG A 129 -16.77 10.07 -5.06
C ARG A 129 -17.48 10.18 -3.73
N LYS A 130 -18.50 11.04 -3.67
CA LYS A 130 -19.28 11.28 -2.45
C LYS A 130 -20.06 10.02 -2.05
N GLY A 131 -20.03 9.68 -0.76
CA GLY A 131 -20.72 8.54 -0.18
C GLY A 131 -20.03 7.20 -0.42
N SER A 132 -18.83 7.18 -1.00
CA SER A 132 -18.13 5.93 -1.32
C SER A 132 -17.21 5.45 -0.19
N LEU A 133 -17.07 4.13 -0.06
CA LEU A 133 -16.24 3.46 0.96
C LEU A 133 -15.16 2.59 0.31
N LEU A 134 -13.90 2.85 0.68
CA LEU A 134 -12.78 1.94 0.45
C LEU A 134 -12.50 1.13 1.72
N VAL A 135 -12.50 -0.19 1.61
CA VAL A 135 -12.18 -1.10 2.72
C VAL A 135 -10.75 -1.62 2.54
N CYS A 136 -9.88 -1.35 3.50
CA CYS A 136 -8.48 -1.80 3.51
C CYS A 136 -8.27 -2.79 4.66
N PRO A 137 -8.58 -4.08 4.51
CA PRO A 137 -8.38 -5.05 5.57
C PRO A 137 -6.89 -5.26 5.86
N GLY A 138 -6.60 -5.86 7.02
CA GLY A 138 -5.27 -6.35 7.34
C GLY A 138 -4.68 -7.22 6.23
N HIS A 139 -3.38 -7.13 6.01
CA HIS A 139 -2.73 -7.79 4.88
C HIS A 139 -1.51 -8.59 5.31
N THR A 140 -1.18 -9.56 4.46
CA THR A 140 0.03 -10.37 4.59
C THR A 140 1.15 -9.76 3.75
N SER A 141 2.28 -9.49 4.38
CA SER A 141 3.44 -8.93 3.69
C SER A 141 4.14 -10.01 2.87
N THR A 142 5.07 -9.63 2.01
CA THR A 142 5.86 -10.58 1.22
C THR A 142 6.75 -11.48 2.09
N TYR A 143 7.04 -11.05 3.32
CA TYR A 143 7.96 -11.73 4.24
C TYR A 143 7.28 -12.16 5.54
N SER A 144 5.94 -12.22 5.56
CA SER A 144 5.17 -12.73 6.69
C SER A 144 4.13 -13.76 6.25
N ASP A 145 3.72 -14.61 7.18
CA ASP A 145 2.72 -15.67 6.97
C ASP A 145 1.52 -15.49 7.89
N GLN A 146 1.06 -14.26 8.03
CA GLN A 146 -0.10 -13.95 8.85
C GLN A 146 -1.36 -14.58 8.25
N ASP A 147 -2.10 -15.31 9.07
CA ASP A 147 -3.39 -15.89 8.67
C ASP A 147 -4.54 -14.98 9.11
N TRP A 148 -5.38 -14.60 8.14
CA TRP A 148 -6.55 -13.76 8.34
C TRP A 148 -7.86 -14.53 8.27
N SER A 149 -7.85 -15.84 7.97
CA SER A 149 -9.04 -16.67 7.71
C SER A 149 -10.19 -16.43 8.70
N LYS A 150 -9.92 -16.55 10.01
CA LYS A 150 -10.92 -16.35 11.07
C LYS A 150 -11.49 -14.93 11.10
N LEU A 151 -10.66 -13.91 10.87
CA LEU A 151 -11.08 -12.51 10.89
C LEU A 151 -11.73 -12.09 9.57
N ALA A 152 -11.46 -12.79 8.47
CA ALA A 152 -11.95 -12.49 7.15
C ALA A 152 -13.48 -12.61 7.07
N GLU A 153 -14.02 -13.72 7.55
CA GLU A 153 -15.46 -13.95 7.54
C GLU A 153 -16.21 -12.91 8.39
N GLU A 154 -15.75 -12.68 9.62
CA GLU A 154 -16.35 -11.73 10.56
C GLU A 154 -16.32 -10.31 10.00
N TYR A 155 -15.17 -9.88 9.47
CA TYR A 155 -15.02 -8.52 8.95
C TYR A 155 -15.82 -8.32 7.66
N ALA A 156 -15.79 -9.28 6.73
CA ALA A 156 -16.60 -9.21 5.51
C ALA A 156 -18.11 -9.16 5.85
N LYS A 157 -18.55 -9.90 6.88
CA LYS A 157 -19.94 -9.86 7.36
C LYS A 157 -20.30 -8.46 7.87
N ARG A 158 -19.47 -7.87 8.72
CA ARG A 158 -19.66 -6.50 9.24
C ARG A 158 -19.72 -5.46 8.13
N ILE A 159 -18.84 -5.55 7.13
CA ILE A 159 -18.88 -4.66 5.96
C ILE A 159 -20.18 -4.85 5.17
N SER A 160 -20.64 -6.09 5.00
CA SER A 160 -21.90 -6.37 4.31
C SER A 160 -23.13 -5.81 5.03
N GLU A 161 -23.09 -5.65 6.35
CA GLU A 161 -24.18 -5.08 7.14
C GLU A 161 -24.31 -3.55 6.96
N ILE A 162 -23.20 -2.87 6.63
CA ILE A 162 -23.18 -1.42 6.44
C ILE A 162 -23.15 -0.98 4.97
N LYS A 163 -22.94 -1.90 4.02
CA LYS A 163 -22.66 -1.56 2.61
C LYS A 163 -23.75 -0.72 1.95
N GLU A 164 -25.02 -0.92 2.31
CA GLU A 164 -26.17 -0.18 1.77
C GLU A 164 -26.19 1.30 2.19
N GLY A 165 -25.38 1.68 3.20
CA GLY A 165 -25.20 3.08 3.61
C GLY A 165 -24.25 3.88 2.72
N PHE A 166 -23.61 3.25 1.73
CA PHE A 166 -22.61 3.86 0.85
C PHE A 166 -23.04 3.79 -0.61
N SER A 167 -22.64 4.77 -1.41
CA SER A 167 -22.90 4.82 -2.85
C SER A 167 -22.14 3.72 -3.61
N ASP A 168 -20.93 3.44 -3.14
CA ASP A 168 -20.02 2.44 -3.67
C ASP A 168 -19.22 1.85 -2.52
N VAL A 169 -19.01 0.53 -2.53
CA VAL A 169 -18.11 -0.16 -1.60
C VAL A 169 -17.10 -0.96 -2.42
N LEU A 170 -15.82 -0.73 -2.18
CA LEU A 170 -14.73 -1.46 -2.83
C LEU A 170 -13.70 -1.90 -1.80
N VAL A 171 -13.25 -3.14 -1.89
CA VAL A 171 -12.19 -3.65 -1.03
C VAL A 171 -10.84 -3.53 -1.74
N CYS A 172 -9.85 -2.94 -1.09
CA CYS A 172 -8.47 -2.86 -1.57
C CYS A 172 -7.62 -3.96 -0.93
N LEU A 173 -7.35 -5.03 -1.68
CA LEU A 173 -6.55 -6.17 -1.21
C LEU A 173 -5.10 -6.07 -1.68
N SER A 174 -4.15 -6.43 -0.83
CA SER A 174 -2.76 -6.56 -1.28
C SER A 174 -2.62 -7.70 -2.30
N ALA A 175 -1.63 -7.59 -3.20
CA ALA A 175 -1.38 -8.65 -4.18
C ALA A 175 -1.00 -10.00 -3.53
N ASN A 176 -0.38 -9.96 -2.34
CA ASN A 176 -0.04 -11.18 -1.60
C ASN A 176 -1.29 -11.85 -1.04
N CYS A 177 -2.27 -11.07 -0.55
CA CYS A 177 -3.54 -11.62 -0.08
C CYS A 177 -4.33 -12.26 -1.22
N ILE A 178 -4.37 -11.62 -2.40
CA ILE A 178 -5.01 -12.19 -3.59
C ILE A 178 -4.33 -13.50 -4.00
N GLU A 179 -2.98 -13.52 -4.06
CA GLU A 179 -2.23 -14.73 -4.41
C GLU A 179 -2.43 -15.89 -3.42
N ARG A 180 -2.68 -15.57 -2.15
CA ARG A 180 -2.92 -16.54 -1.07
C ARG A 180 -4.42 -16.77 -0.81
N GLU A 181 -5.29 -16.25 -1.67
CA GLU A 181 -6.75 -16.31 -1.55
C GLU A 181 -7.31 -15.83 -0.20
N GLN A 182 -6.58 -14.94 0.49
CA GLN A 182 -7.06 -14.33 1.72
C GLN A 182 -8.04 -13.20 1.41
N TRP A 183 -9.17 -13.18 2.11
CA TRP A 183 -10.27 -12.22 1.98
C TRP A 183 -11.10 -12.33 0.69
N VAL A 184 -10.56 -12.98 -0.35
CA VAL A 184 -11.15 -13.00 -1.70
C VAL A 184 -12.54 -13.63 -1.65
N HIS A 185 -12.64 -14.86 -1.14
CA HIS A 185 -13.89 -15.61 -1.11
C HIS A 185 -14.90 -14.97 -0.16
N GLU A 186 -14.46 -14.51 1.01
CA GLU A 186 -15.36 -13.93 2.03
C GLU A 186 -16.03 -12.63 1.57
N PHE A 187 -15.34 -11.82 0.76
CA PHE A 187 -15.93 -10.63 0.14
C PHE A 187 -16.75 -10.97 -1.11
N GLU A 188 -16.28 -11.87 -1.98
CA GLU A 188 -17.01 -12.26 -3.20
C GLU A 188 -18.36 -12.92 -2.87
N ASP A 189 -18.41 -13.80 -1.86
CA ASP A 189 -19.64 -14.48 -1.40
C ASP A 189 -20.71 -13.51 -0.90
N LYS A 190 -20.30 -12.31 -0.46
CA LYS A 190 -21.20 -11.24 0.00
C LYS A 190 -21.52 -10.23 -1.09
N GLY A 191 -21.07 -10.48 -2.31
CA GLY A 191 -21.21 -9.60 -3.46
C GLY A 191 -20.42 -8.30 -3.33
N ILE A 192 -19.38 -8.27 -2.47
CA ILE A 192 -18.57 -7.08 -2.26
C ILE A 192 -17.38 -7.13 -3.23
N PRO A 193 -17.22 -6.14 -4.12
CA PRO A 193 -16.14 -6.15 -5.09
C PRO A 193 -14.80 -5.81 -4.45
N TRP A 194 -13.72 -6.32 -5.05
CA TRP A 194 -12.35 -6.02 -4.61
C TRP A 194 -11.46 -5.63 -5.79
N VAL A 195 -10.40 -4.88 -5.49
CA VAL A 195 -9.33 -4.47 -6.39
C VAL A 195 -7.98 -4.72 -5.73
N MET A 196 -6.98 -5.01 -6.54
CA MET A 196 -5.60 -5.13 -6.10
C MET A 196 -5.01 -3.75 -5.79
N GLY A 197 -4.60 -3.58 -4.54
CA GLY A 197 -3.83 -2.43 -4.07
C GLY A 197 -2.33 -2.61 -4.25
N ALA A 198 -1.59 -2.50 -3.14
CA ALA A 198 -0.14 -2.45 -3.15
C ALA A 198 0.53 -3.82 -3.42
N TRP A 199 1.65 -3.79 -4.15
CA TRP A 199 2.56 -4.90 -4.34
C TRP A 199 4.00 -4.40 -4.47
N ILE A 200 4.95 -4.99 -3.74
CA ILE A 200 6.34 -4.50 -3.75
C ILE A 200 7.03 -4.62 -5.12
N TYR A 201 6.56 -5.53 -5.97
CA TYR A 201 7.12 -5.78 -7.30
C TYR A 201 6.40 -5.03 -8.42
N ASP A 202 5.52 -4.08 -8.08
CA ASP A 202 4.75 -3.32 -9.03
C ASP A 202 5.27 -1.89 -9.14
N ARG A 203 5.68 -1.51 -10.34
CA ARG A 203 6.26 -0.21 -10.67
C ARG A 203 5.28 0.95 -10.44
N ASN A 204 3.99 0.67 -10.50
CA ASN A 204 2.95 1.69 -10.39
C ASN A 204 2.17 1.58 -9.06
N ALA A 205 2.62 0.76 -8.10
CA ALA A 205 1.86 0.52 -6.88
C ALA A 205 1.66 1.78 -6.03
N LEU A 206 2.67 2.63 -5.88
CA LEU A 206 2.50 3.90 -5.15
C LEU A 206 1.42 4.76 -5.81
N SER A 207 1.58 5.06 -7.10
CA SER A 207 0.63 5.87 -7.88
C SER A 207 -0.78 5.26 -7.87
N ARG A 208 -0.92 3.93 -7.94
CA ARG A 208 -2.22 3.26 -7.82
C ARG A 208 -2.85 3.44 -6.44
N MET A 209 -2.09 3.30 -5.37
CA MET A 209 -2.60 3.52 -4.02
C MET A 209 -3.00 4.98 -3.81
N ARG A 210 -2.26 5.95 -4.37
CA ARG A 210 -2.68 7.36 -4.40
C ARG A 210 -4.02 7.50 -5.13
N CYS A 211 -4.14 6.99 -6.36
CA CYS A 211 -5.40 7.05 -7.12
C CYS A 211 -6.60 6.42 -6.38
N LEU A 212 -6.39 5.32 -5.66
CA LEU A 212 -7.45 4.70 -4.84
C LEU A 212 -7.85 5.62 -3.68
N PHE A 213 -6.89 6.11 -2.90
CA PHE A 213 -7.21 6.95 -1.73
C PHE A 213 -7.76 8.34 -2.11
N SER A 214 -7.41 8.90 -3.26
CA SER A 214 -7.96 10.18 -3.73
C SER A 214 -9.42 10.07 -4.20
N GLN A 215 -9.88 8.86 -4.59
CA GLN A 215 -11.22 8.67 -5.16
C GLN A 215 -12.33 8.38 -4.14
N PHE A 216 -12.03 7.89 -2.93
CA PHE A 216 -13.06 7.41 -2.01
C PHE A 216 -13.32 8.34 -0.82
N GLU A 217 -14.57 8.70 -0.52
CA GLU A 217 -14.86 9.61 0.59
C GLU A 217 -14.46 9.03 1.95
N PHE A 218 -14.80 7.77 2.18
CA PHE A 218 -14.52 7.06 3.43
C PHE A 218 -13.50 5.96 3.19
N VAL A 219 -12.61 5.75 4.17
CA VAL A 219 -11.68 4.63 4.18
C VAL A 219 -11.79 3.92 5.53
N THR A 220 -12.00 2.61 5.54
CA THR A 220 -12.07 1.83 6.78
C THR A 220 -11.09 0.67 6.79
N THR A 221 -10.68 0.25 7.98
CA THR A 221 -9.76 -0.85 8.19
C THR A 221 -9.98 -1.49 9.56
N ASN A 222 -9.65 -2.78 9.70
CA ASN A 222 -9.64 -3.50 10.97
C ASN A 222 -8.24 -3.57 11.62
N CYS A 223 -7.23 -2.91 11.05
CA CYS A 223 -5.88 -2.93 11.59
C CYS A 223 -5.17 -1.58 11.49
N VAL A 224 -4.18 -1.37 12.35
CA VAL A 224 -3.30 -0.20 12.26
C VAL A 224 -2.26 -0.43 11.16
N GLY A 225 -2.12 0.53 10.25
CA GLY A 225 -1.14 0.47 9.19
C GLY A 225 -1.02 1.78 8.42
N SER A 226 -0.05 1.83 7.51
CA SER A 226 0.27 3.05 6.77
C SER A 226 -0.84 3.57 5.87
N HIS A 227 -1.76 2.70 5.44
CA HIS A 227 -2.96 3.10 4.68
C HIS A 227 -3.82 4.10 5.46
N ILE A 228 -3.76 4.13 6.78
CA ILE A 228 -4.48 5.11 7.60
C ILE A 228 -3.96 6.52 7.31
N VAL A 229 -2.66 6.74 7.52
CA VAL A 229 -2.04 8.06 7.29
C VAL A 229 -2.05 8.44 5.82
N TYR A 230 -1.89 7.47 4.91
CA TYR A 230 -1.92 7.72 3.47
C TYR A 230 -3.31 8.13 2.98
N SER A 231 -4.36 7.43 3.42
CA SER A 231 -5.74 7.81 3.07
C SER A 231 -6.13 9.17 3.64
N SER A 232 -5.74 9.46 4.88
CA SER A 232 -5.97 10.77 5.49
C SER A 232 -5.20 11.89 4.79
N TYR A 233 -3.96 11.63 4.37
CA TYR A 233 -3.14 12.59 3.61
C TYR A 233 -3.81 12.99 2.28
N GLU A 234 -4.42 12.03 1.60
CA GLU A 234 -5.20 12.30 0.38
C GLU A 234 -6.53 13.01 0.66
N GLY A 235 -6.96 13.12 1.92
CA GLY A 235 -8.22 13.77 2.33
C GLY A 235 -9.40 12.81 2.53
N GLY A 236 -9.15 11.51 2.65
CA GLY A 236 -10.16 10.52 3.00
C GLY A 236 -10.60 10.61 4.47
N LYS A 237 -11.87 10.31 4.75
CA LYS A 237 -12.41 10.18 6.10
C LYS A 237 -12.11 8.78 6.63
N THR A 238 -10.98 8.65 7.31
CA THR A 238 -10.44 7.35 7.71
C THR A 238 -10.95 6.90 9.08
N SER A 239 -11.33 5.63 9.20
CA SER A 239 -11.71 4.98 10.46
C SER A 239 -10.98 3.65 10.67
N ILE A 240 -10.73 3.31 11.94
CA ILE A 240 -10.38 1.95 12.36
C ILE A 240 -11.65 1.36 12.99
N TRP A 241 -12.21 0.33 12.37
CA TRP A 241 -13.50 -0.23 12.75
C TRP A 241 -13.59 -1.69 12.33
N GLY A 242 -14.34 -2.47 13.12
CA GLY A 242 -14.63 -3.87 12.89
C GLY A 242 -13.81 -4.78 13.77
#